data_AF-A0A090F0D1-F1
#
_entry.id   AF-A0A090F0D1-F1
#
_cell.length_a   1.000
_cell.length_b   1.000
_cell.length_c   1.000
_cell.angle_alpha   90.00
_cell.angle_beta   90.00
_cell.angle_gamma   90.00
#
_symmetry.space_group_name_H-M   'P 1'
#
loop_
_entity.id
_entity.type
_entity.pdbx_description
1 polymer ?
#
loop_
_entity_poly.entity_id
_entity_poly.type
_entity_poly.pdbx_seq_one_letter_code
_entity_poly.pdbx_strand_id
1 'polypeptide(L)'
;MTNASAQRERVILASVMAANANPGWLTSDRVEALTGGHGMLNIPVVAACNVIAAELRRGISPEVKFADAVRQPIDDLLAKSIAVAKAAGADGANAALIAATLLYLCGANAQVGIPAGNRKLGSSARMIAGVSRSGLAAVPTAKMNNKISGFAAVAAVYEAMMKGELSPIQGRDIPEGVGGGVMVGHGALGEDFIFPGMAEKGAAIGTKAMMDAMSGAGMPSQKFLSALFGAAAILEIIHPDADVAEEYGPYGKVTSAFVAGRSAVRTAGLPEKLHVRITGKEVETARLIGDLGLILKDIGGPTVIGIMALDEIISVFEEGICGAGAGPVNPPLGHVCGDAVIALMCLLQDGSTEQSVARALRDRRLGFSFDPETAMMAMNIVARKATQICTGPVTEALILSSTPMVTKALHARAARSYDDLMTGKSVAEIVRAMDEERQLLVETRGSEFLSKAKGTKIKVHFTRIGKGARRSSKMAARWLAFDPALDAEVTVGDETIHMEGIINAVIPEVAQGISKERAPFLTALAPIASELLLAGNVIMNVTIPAVVAAAMGKLNASDAANEAQSAGLISAGIPGTKAKAEAAALVAVETMAL
;
A
#
# COMPACT_ATOMS: atom_id res chain seq x y z
N MET A 1 -26.56 30.72 -27.14
CA MET A 1 -26.77 29.27 -26.95
C MET A 1 -28.18 28.93 -27.44
N THR A 2 -28.34 27.84 -28.19
CA THR A 2 -29.67 27.31 -28.53
C THR A 2 -30.30 26.65 -27.29
N ASN A 3 -31.63 26.54 -27.22
CA ASN A 3 -32.32 25.85 -26.11
C ASN A 3 -31.82 24.40 -25.90
N ALA A 4 -31.45 23.72 -26.99
CA ALA A 4 -30.87 22.37 -26.93
C ALA A 4 -29.47 22.36 -26.30
N SER A 5 -28.62 23.35 -26.63
CA SER A 5 -27.29 23.51 -26.01
C SER A 5 -27.41 23.85 -24.53
N ALA A 6 -28.36 24.70 -24.14
CA ALA A 6 -28.60 25.02 -22.74
C ALA A 6 -29.08 23.79 -21.94
N GLN A 7 -29.96 22.97 -22.52
CA GLN A 7 -30.44 21.74 -21.87
C GLN A 7 -29.34 20.70 -21.69
N ARG A 8 -28.47 20.52 -22.69
CA ARG A 8 -27.31 19.63 -22.60
C ARG A 8 -26.40 20.02 -21.44
N GLU A 9 -26.03 21.30 -21.35
CA GLU A 9 -25.16 21.78 -20.27
C GLU A 9 -25.82 21.65 -18.89
N ARG A 10 -27.13 21.88 -18.76
CA ARG A 10 -27.87 21.64 -17.51
C ARG A 10 -27.77 20.18 -17.06
N VAL A 11 -27.99 19.23 -17.97
CA VAL A 11 -27.91 17.80 -17.65
C VAL A 11 -26.49 17.39 -17.25
N ILE A 12 -25.48 17.85 -18.00
CA ILE A 12 -24.07 17.54 -17.69
C ILE A 12 -23.70 18.10 -16.32
N LEU A 13 -24.03 19.36 -16.04
CA LEU A 13 -23.73 20.00 -14.76
C LEU A 13 -24.42 19.28 -13.59
N ALA A 14 -25.73 19.02 -13.70
CA ALA A 14 -26.49 18.28 -12.69
C ALA A 14 -25.88 16.90 -12.43
N SER A 15 -25.49 16.20 -13.50
CA SER A 15 -24.93 14.85 -13.41
C SER A 15 -23.56 14.83 -12.72
N VAL A 16 -22.67 15.73 -13.11
CA VAL A 16 -21.32 15.84 -12.52
C VAL A 16 -21.42 16.25 -11.05
N MET A 17 -22.26 17.24 -10.72
CA MET A 17 -22.46 17.68 -9.34
C MET A 17 -23.04 16.58 -8.46
N ALA A 18 -24.08 15.88 -8.95
CA ALA A 18 -24.74 14.82 -8.20
C ALA A 18 -23.81 13.63 -7.94
N ALA A 19 -23.08 13.17 -8.96
CA ALA A 19 -22.12 12.07 -8.80
C ALA A 19 -20.98 12.41 -7.82
N ASN A 20 -20.57 13.68 -7.77
CA ASN A 20 -19.49 14.15 -6.89
C ASN A 20 -19.97 14.63 -5.50
N ALA A 21 -21.28 14.64 -5.25
CA ALA A 21 -21.86 15.10 -3.98
C ALA A 21 -21.42 14.25 -2.79
N ASN A 22 -21.24 12.95 -3.00
CA ASN A 22 -20.66 12.04 -2.02
C ASN A 22 -19.55 11.19 -2.67
N PRO A 23 -18.30 11.23 -2.17
CA PRO A 23 -17.21 10.44 -2.75
C PRO A 23 -17.50 8.94 -2.74
N GLY A 24 -18.32 8.46 -1.79
CA GLY A 24 -18.76 7.08 -1.69
C GLY A 24 -19.74 6.63 -2.78
N TRP A 25 -20.18 7.51 -3.69
CA TRP A 25 -21.04 7.16 -4.84
C TRP A 25 -20.25 6.84 -6.12
N LEU A 26 -18.93 7.08 -6.10
CA LEU A 26 -18.01 6.81 -7.20
C LEU A 26 -17.15 5.55 -6.96
N THR A 27 -17.45 4.79 -5.91
CA THR A 27 -16.79 3.53 -5.57
C THR A 27 -17.79 2.46 -5.14
N SER A 28 -17.53 1.18 -5.45
CA SER A 28 -18.23 0.06 -4.85
C SER A 28 -17.67 -0.34 -3.48
N ASP A 29 -16.45 0.12 -3.15
CA ASP A 29 -15.85 -0.15 -1.86
C ASP A 29 -16.69 0.50 -0.77
N ARG A 30 -16.70 -0.15 0.40
CA ARG A 30 -17.39 0.36 1.59
C ARG A 30 -16.52 1.42 2.24
N VAL A 31 -16.25 2.52 1.55
CA VAL A 31 -15.33 3.59 1.98
C VAL A 31 -15.72 4.22 3.31
N GLU A 32 -17.02 4.20 3.67
CA GLU A 32 -17.46 4.60 5.01
C GLU A 32 -16.93 3.68 6.10
N ALA A 33 -16.84 2.37 5.86
CA ALA A 33 -16.29 1.44 6.84
C ALA A 33 -14.79 1.70 7.10
N LEU A 34 -14.07 2.28 6.13
CA LEU A 34 -12.66 2.65 6.27
C LEU A 34 -12.44 3.80 7.26
N THR A 35 -13.44 4.65 7.50
CA THR A 35 -13.34 5.72 8.52
C THR A 35 -13.37 5.16 9.94
N GLY A 36 -13.91 3.95 10.12
CA GLY A 36 -13.87 3.17 11.36
C GLY A 36 -12.75 2.11 11.40
N GLY A 37 -11.79 2.15 10.46
CA GLY A 37 -10.67 1.20 10.41
C GLY A 37 -11.07 -0.24 10.08
N HIS A 38 -12.27 -0.46 9.53
CA HIS A 38 -12.75 -1.80 9.22
C HIS A 38 -12.10 -2.31 7.93
N GLY A 39 -11.38 -3.42 8.04
CA GLY A 39 -10.81 -4.15 6.91
C GLY A 39 -9.49 -3.59 6.39
N MET A 40 -9.22 -2.28 6.53
CA MET A 40 -7.97 -1.60 6.15
C MET A 40 -7.75 -0.31 6.95
N LEU A 41 -6.52 0.25 6.92
CA LEU A 41 -6.11 1.40 7.73
C LEU A 41 -5.54 2.58 6.89
N ASN A 42 -5.93 2.71 5.62
CA ASN A 42 -5.51 3.85 4.78
C ASN A 42 -5.94 5.22 5.35
N ILE A 43 -7.15 5.35 5.88
CA ILE A 43 -7.64 6.59 6.49
C ILE A 43 -6.82 6.97 7.74
N PRO A 44 -6.57 6.04 8.70
CA PRO A 44 -5.60 6.27 9.78
C PRO A 44 -4.23 6.76 9.32
N VAL A 45 -3.66 6.18 8.26
CA VAL A 45 -2.36 6.62 7.71
C VAL A 45 -2.44 8.06 7.19
N VAL A 46 -3.45 8.40 6.39
CA VAL A 46 -3.62 9.76 5.85
C VAL A 46 -3.82 10.77 6.99
N ALA A 47 -4.59 10.43 8.00
CA ALA A 47 -4.83 11.29 9.16
C ALA A 47 -3.55 11.54 9.97
N ALA A 48 -2.74 10.51 10.22
CA ALA A 48 -1.44 10.66 10.85
C ALA A 48 -0.48 11.53 10.01
N CYS A 49 -0.49 11.35 8.68
CA CYS A 49 0.30 12.19 7.77
C CYS A 49 -0.05 13.69 7.88
N ASN A 50 -1.34 14.03 8.01
CA ASN A 50 -1.79 15.41 8.21
C ASN A 50 -1.21 16.02 9.49
N VAL A 51 -1.30 15.29 10.61
CA VAL A 51 -0.79 15.75 11.90
C VAL A 51 0.72 15.94 11.85
N ILE A 52 1.46 14.96 11.33
CA ILE A 52 2.93 15.02 11.24
C ILE A 52 3.35 16.19 10.35
N ALA A 53 2.75 16.35 9.17
CA ALA A 53 3.07 17.45 8.25
C ALA A 53 2.84 18.82 8.91
N ALA A 54 1.72 19.00 9.62
CA ALA A 54 1.40 20.26 10.28
C ALA A 54 2.36 20.59 11.42
N GLU A 55 2.73 19.61 12.24
CA GLU A 55 3.59 19.82 13.41
C GLU A 55 5.06 20.01 13.03
N LEU A 56 5.58 19.22 12.08
CA LEU A 56 6.97 19.38 11.64
C LEU A 56 7.19 20.71 10.90
N ARG A 57 6.22 21.18 10.10
CA ARG A 57 6.28 22.51 9.46
C ARG A 57 6.19 23.68 10.45
N ARG A 58 5.71 23.44 11.69
CA ARG A 58 5.78 24.41 12.79
C ARG A 58 7.14 24.42 13.50
N GLY A 59 8.07 23.56 13.10
CA GLY A 59 9.41 23.47 13.67
C GLY A 59 9.53 22.50 14.85
N ILE A 60 8.55 21.63 15.09
CA ILE A 60 8.68 20.58 16.12
C ILE A 60 9.69 19.55 15.64
N SER A 61 10.69 19.25 16.47
CA SER A 61 11.75 18.30 16.12
C SER A 61 11.25 16.85 16.20
N PRO A 62 11.49 16.01 15.17
CA PRO A 62 11.17 14.59 15.18
C PRO A 62 12.24 13.74 15.87
N GLU A 63 13.36 14.32 16.28
CA GLU A 63 14.52 13.58 16.79
C GLU A 63 14.23 12.95 18.15
N VAL A 64 14.59 11.67 18.29
CA VAL A 64 14.75 11.05 19.61
C VAL A 64 16.12 11.46 20.10
N LYS A 65 16.21 12.19 21.22
CA LYS A 65 17.47 12.73 21.75
C LYS A 65 17.95 11.99 22.97
N PHE A 66 19.26 11.97 23.17
CA PHE A 66 19.80 11.72 24.49
C PHE A 66 19.55 12.98 25.32
N ALA A 67 18.60 12.90 26.24
CA ALA A 67 18.26 14.03 27.10
C ALA A 67 17.82 13.51 28.46
N ASP A 68 18.30 14.16 29.52
CA ASP A 68 17.79 13.99 30.88
C ASP A 68 16.44 14.72 31.02
N ALA A 69 15.42 14.15 30.38
CA ALA A 69 14.09 14.71 30.33
C ALA A 69 13.04 13.60 30.35
N VAL A 70 11.97 13.79 31.13
CA VAL A 70 10.83 12.87 31.19
C VAL A 70 10.03 12.88 29.87
N ARG A 71 9.98 14.02 29.19
CA ARG A 71 9.22 14.20 27.94
C ARG A 71 10.08 14.93 26.89
N GLN A 72 10.01 14.47 25.65
CA GLN A 72 10.68 15.07 24.49
C GLN A 72 9.65 15.50 23.44
N PRO A 73 9.98 16.44 22.53
CA PRO A 73 9.06 16.89 21.48
C PRO A 73 8.48 15.75 20.61
N ILE A 74 9.27 14.71 20.36
CA ILE A 74 8.83 13.52 19.63
C ILE A 74 7.70 12.76 20.35
N ASP A 75 7.61 12.82 21.68
CA ASP A 75 6.52 12.19 22.44
C ASP A 75 5.18 12.89 22.15
N ASP A 76 5.19 14.21 21.92
CA ASP A 76 4.00 14.97 21.54
C ASP A 76 3.56 14.66 20.10
N LEU A 77 4.52 14.53 19.19
CA LEU A 77 4.26 14.10 17.80
C LEU A 77 3.64 12.70 17.78
N LEU A 78 4.20 11.76 18.55
CA LEU A 78 3.66 10.42 18.71
C LEU A 78 2.25 10.46 19.30
N ALA A 79 2.03 11.18 20.39
CA ALA A 79 0.72 11.25 21.05
C ALA A 79 -0.37 11.78 20.12
N LYS A 80 -0.12 12.87 19.38
CA LYS A 80 -1.08 13.43 18.43
C LYS A 80 -1.34 12.49 17.26
N SER A 81 -0.30 11.87 16.70
CA SER A 81 -0.40 10.96 15.55
C SER A 81 -1.11 9.66 15.91
N ILE A 82 -0.82 9.09 17.09
CA ILE A 82 -1.50 7.91 17.61
C ILE A 82 -2.97 8.22 17.90
N ALA A 83 -3.26 9.37 18.53
CA ALA A 83 -4.63 9.77 18.85
C ALA A 83 -5.50 9.86 17.59
N VAL A 84 -5.00 10.51 16.53
CA VAL A 84 -5.76 10.64 15.28
C VAL A 84 -5.91 9.31 14.54
N ALA A 85 -4.88 8.46 14.55
CA ALA A 85 -4.98 7.12 13.96
C ALA A 85 -6.02 6.27 14.69
N LYS A 86 -6.08 6.34 16.02
CA LYS A 86 -7.11 5.67 16.84
C LYS A 86 -8.50 6.24 16.57
N ALA A 87 -8.63 7.56 16.42
CA ALA A 87 -9.90 8.20 16.06
C ALA A 87 -10.41 7.75 14.68
N ALA A 88 -9.50 7.35 13.77
CA ALA A 88 -9.80 6.74 12.47
C ALA A 88 -10.01 5.21 12.53
N GLY A 89 -10.07 4.62 13.72
CA GLY A 89 -10.36 3.19 13.91
C GLY A 89 -9.15 2.25 13.93
N ALA A 90 -7.92 2.75 13.95
CA ALA A 90 -6.77 1.90 14.25
C ALA A 90 -6.76 1.47 15.72
N ASP A 91 -6.53 0.18 15.99
CA ASP A 91 -6.22 -0.26 17.35
C ASP A 91 -4.89 0.35 17.84
N GLY A 92 -4.59 0.19 19.13
CA GLY A 92 -3.41 0.81 19.74
C GLY A 92 -2.09 0.38 19.09
N ALA A 93 -1.92 -0.91 18.79
CA ALA A 93 -0.66 -1.43 18.25
C ALA A 93 -0.45 -0.99 16.79
N ASN A 94 -1.53 -0.99 15.99
CA ASN A 94 -1.50 -0.49 14.62
C ASN A 94 -1.28 1.03 14.58
N ALA A 95 -1.92 1.79 15.46
CA ALA A 95 -1.72 3.24 15.57
C ALA A 95 -0.28 3.59 15.96
N ALA A 96 0.30 2.85 16.91
CA ALA A 96 1.70 3.00 17.29
C ALA A 96 2.63 2.70 16.11
N LEU A 97 2.40 1.59 15.38
CA LEU A 97 3.21 1.21 14.22
C LEU A 97 3.15 2.26 13.11
N ILE A 98 1.95 2.73 12.77
CA ILE A 98 1.74 3.79 11.77
C ILE A 98 2.51 5.05 12.16
N ALA A 99 2.32 5.55 13.39
CA ALA A 99 2.95 6.78 13.84
C ALA A 99 4.48 6.68 13.88
N ALA A 100 5.03 5.60 14.47
CA ALA A 100 6.47 5.38 14.55
C ALA A 100 7.12 5.27 13.17
N THR A 101 6.51 4.51 12.25
CA THR A 101 7.03 4.33 10.88
C THR A 101 7.02 5.66 10.11
N LEU A 102 5.92 6.42 10.18
CA LEU A 102 5.83 7.70 9.48
C LEU A 102 6.84 8.72 10.03
N LEU A 103 7.00 8.82 11.35
CA LEU A 103 7.99 9.71 11.96
C LEU A 103 9.42 9.29 11.61
N TYR A 104 9.70 7.99 11.55
CA TYR A 104 10.98 7.47 11.08
C TYR A 104 11.29 7.92 9.64
N LEU A 105 10.33 7.76 8.72
CA LEU A 105 10.48 8.24 7.33
C LEU A 105 10.65 9.77 7.24
N CYS A 106 10.12 10.51 8.21
CA CYS A 106 10.27 11.96 8.33
C CYS A 106 11.56 12.40 9.05
N GLY A 107 12.48 11.49 9.35
CA GLY A 107 13.81 11.80 9.89
C GLY A 107 13.99 11.55 11.38
N ALA A 108 13.00 10.96 12.08
CA ALA A 108 13.23 10.46 13.43
C ALA A 108 14.23 9.28 13.41
N ASN A 109 15.20 9.29 14.30
CA ASN A 109 16.03 8.12 14.57
C ASN A 109 15.23 7.06 15.35
N ALA A 110 15.50 5.78 15.10
CA ALA A 110 14.76 4.68 15.73
C ALA A 110 15.09 4.52 17.23
N GLN A 111 16.28 4.94 17.67
CA GLN A 111 16.73 4.86 19.05
C GLN A 111 17.85 5.84 19.39
N VAL A 112 18.17 5.96 20.69
CA VAL A 112 19.39 6.58 21.21
C VAL A 112 20.03 5.68 22.27
N GLY A 113 21.23 5.18 21.98
CA GLY A 113 21.86 4.03 22.65
C GLY A 113 22.70 4.32 23.89
N ILE A 114 22.25 5.16 24.85
CA ILE A 114 23.05 5.47 26.06
C ILE A 114 22.34 4.95 27.33
N PRO A 115 23.04 4.29 28.28
CA PRO A 115 22.47 3.83 29.55
C PRO A 115 21.78 4.96 30.34
N ALA A 116 20.65 4.64 30.99
CA ALA A 116 19.79 5.60 31.70
C ALA A 116 19.40 6.82 30.84
N GLY A 117 18.34 6.66 30.04
CA GLY A 117 17.91 7.65 29.05
C GLY A 117 17.72 7.07 27.65
N ASN A 118 18.06 5.79 27.44
CA ASN A 118 17.77 5.07 26.20
C ASN A 118 16.27 5.15 25.87
N ARG A 119 15.97 5.72 24.70
CA ARG A 119 14.63 5.82 24.15
C ARG A 119 14.62 5.16 22.79
N LYS A 120 13.55 4.38 22.55
CA LYS A 120 13.30 3.71 21.28
C LYS A 120 11.97 4.18 20.75
N LEU A 121 11.94 4.59 19.50
CA LEU A 121 10.75 5.16 18.87
C LEU A 121 9.56 4.20 18.97
N GLY A 122 9.80 2.91 18.72
CA GLY A 122 8.78 1.86 18.84
C GLY A 122 8.25 1.68 20.26
N SER A 123 9.13 1.65 21.27
CA SER A 123 8.72 1.48 22.66
C SER A 123 7.97 2.70 23.20
N SER A 124 8.42 3.92 22.87
CA SER A 124 7.72 5.16 23.20
C SER A 124 6.32 5.18 22.56
N ALA A 125 6.21 4.86 21.27
CA ALA A 125 4.94 4.79 20.57
C ALA A 125 3.98 3.79 21.22
N ARG A 126 4.47 2.58 21.55
CA ARG A 126 3.70 1.54 22.25
C ARG A 126 3.17 2.02 23.59
N MET A 127 4.04 2.61 24.42
CA MET A 127 3.67 3.09 25.76
C MET A 127 2.63 4.21 25.69
N ILE A 128 2.83 5.18 24.79
CA ILE A 128 1.86 6.26 24.54
C ILE A 128 0.52 5.73 24.04
N ALA A 129 0.53 4.68 23.20
CA ALA A 129 -0.70 4.05 22.71
C ALA A 129 -1.45 3.22 23.76
N GLY A 130 -0.83 2.93 24.91
CA GLY A 130 -1.37 2.09 25.97
C GLY A 130 -1.33 0.59 25.63
N VAL A 131 -0.28 0.15 24.93
CA VAL A 131 -0.18 -1.21 24.37
C VAL A 131 0.82 -2.08 25.15
N SER A 132 0.42 -3.32 25.44
CA SER A 132 1.32 -4.31 26.05
C SER A 132 2.44 -4.72 25.10
N ARG A 133 3.61 -5.04 25.66
CA ARG A 133 4.71 -5.62 24.86
C ARG A 133 4.25 -6.97 24.31
N SER A 134 4.53 -7.23 23.04
CA SER A 134 4.36 -8.53 22.39
C SER A 134 5.70 -8.94 21.79
N GLY A 135 5.94 -10.24 21.65
CA GLY A 135 7.10 -10.76 20.93
C GLY A 135 6.84 -10.85 19.44
N LEU A 136 7.89 -10.79 18.61
CA LEU A 136 7.75 -10.87 17.15
C LEU A 136 7.03 -12.15 16.68
N ALA A 137 7.17 -13.25 17.42
CA ALA A 137 6.52 -14.52 17.11
C ALA A 137 5.00 -14.41 16.89
N ALA A 138 4.34 -13.46 17.59
CA ALA A 138 2.91 -13.23 17.51
C ALA A 138 2.50 -12.26 16.38
N VAL A 139 3.47 -11.57 15.75
CA VAL A 139 3.20 -10.59 14.70
C VAL A 139 2.96 -11.32 13.38
N PRO A 140 1.78 -11.15 12.73
CA PRO A 140 1.48 -11.80 11.46
C PRO A 140 2.18 -11.09 10.29
N THR A 141 2.33 -11.75 9.15
CA THR A 141 2.65 -11.05 7.90
C THR A 141 1.42 -10.34 7.34
N ALA A 142 1.63 -9.46 6.36
CA ALA A 142 0.54 -8.94 5.53
C ALA A 142 -0.22 -10.10 4.86
N LYS A 143 -1.51 -9.89 4.59
CA LYS A 143 -2.34 -10.87 3.89
C LYS A 143 -2.00 -10.85 2.39
N MET A 144 -1.62 -12.01 1.86
CA MET A 144 -1.59 -12.28 0.43
C MET A 144 -2.71 -13.27 0.09
N ASN A 145 -2.37 -14.47 -0.38
CA ASN A 145 -3.28 -15.60 -0.47
C ASN A 145 -3.41 -16.33 0.88
N ASN A 146 -2.32 -16.39 1.64
CA ASN A 146 -2.25 -16.86 3.02
C ASN A 146 -1.58 -15.79 3.90
N LYS A 147 -1.39 -16.10 5.18
CA LYS A 147 -0.54 -15.34 6.09
C LYS A 147 0.24 -16.32 6.97
N ILE A 148 1.44 -15.93 7.35
CA ILE A 148 2.23 -16.61 8.39
C ILE A 148 2.47 -15.62 9.54
N SER A 149 3.39 -15.92 10.46
CA SER A 149 3.83 -14.97 11.48
C SER A 149 5.35 -14.98 11.62
N GLY A 150 5.87 -14.02 12.38
CA GLY A 150 7.28 -13.97 12.76
C GLY A 150 7.75 -15.14 13.61
N PHE A 151 6.85 -16.07 13.98
CA PHE A 151 7.22 -17.32 14.61
C PHE A 151 8.23 -18.11 13.77
N ALA A 152 8.14 -18.10 12.44
CA ALA A 152 9.10 -18.82 11.59
C ALA A 152 10.53 -18.29 11.79
N ALA A 153 10.73 -16.96 11.78
CA ALA A 153 12.02 -16.35 12.06
C ALA A 153 12.51 -16.65 13.48
N VAL A 154 11.64 -16.43 14.48
CA VAL A 154 11.99 -16.62 15.89
C VAL A 154 12.36 -18.09 16.16
N ALA A 155 11.57 -19.04 15.69
CA ALA A 155 11.84 -20.47 15.88
C ALA A 155 13.19 -20.89 15.29
N ALA A 156 13.49 -20.47 14.05
CA ALA A 156 14.75 -20.80 13.40
C ALA A 156 15.97 -20.20 14.12
N VAL A 157 15.88 -18.96 14.59
CA VAL A 157 16.96 -18.29 15.34
C VAL A 157 17.19 -18.99 16.68
N TYR A 158 16.13 -19.34 17.41
CA TYR A 158 16.25 -20.06 18.68
C TYR A 158 16.78 -21.49 18.49
N GLU A 159 16.38 -22.18 17.42
CA GLU A 159 16.91 -23.50 17.08
C GLU A 159 18.44 -23.44 16.82
N ALA A 160 18.89 -22.47 16.02
CA ALA A 160 20.32 -22.26 15.79
C ALA A 160 21.08 -21.88 17.07
N MET A 161 20.43 -21.12 17.98
CA MET A 161 21.00 -20.80 19.29
C MET A 161 21.20 -22.04 20.15
N MET A 162 20.20 -22.92 20.23
CA MET A 162 20.28 -24.16 21.02
C MET A 162 21.30 -25.15 20.47
N LYS A 163 21.53 -25.15 19.14
CA LYS A 163 22.57 -25.96 18.49
C LYS A 163 23.98 -25.37 18.66
N GLY A 164 24.11 -24.16 19.20
CA GLY A 164 25.39 -23.47 19.33
C GLY A 164 25.91 -22.90 18.00
N GLU A 165 25.05 -22.73 16.99
CA GLU A 165 25.41 -22.29 15.64
C GLU A 165 25.26 -20.77 15.45
N LEU A 166 24.46 -20.12 16.32
CA LEU A 166 24.13 -18.70 16.23
C LEU A 166 25.30 -17.79 16.66
N SER A 167 25.82 -17.98 17.86
CA SER A 167 26.95 -17.19 18.38
C SER A 167 28.28 -17.76 17.86
N PRO A 168 29.28 -16.93 17.50
CA PRO A 168 30.62 -17.43 17.22
C PRO A 168 31.33 -18.01 18.45
N ILE A 169 30.83 -17.71 19.66
CA ILE A 169 31.44 -18.10 20.94
C ILE A 169 30.39 -18.79 21.80
N GLN A 170 30.73 -19.94 22.39
CA GLN A 170 29.82 -20.64 23.29
C GLN A 170 29.81 -19.97 24.67
N GLY A 171 28.62 -19.69 25.19
CA GLY A 171 28.48 -19.05 26.51
C GLY A 171 29.12 -19.85 27.65
N ARG A 172 29.24 -21.18 27.51
CA ARG A 172 29.91 -22.06 28.49
C ARG A 172 31.43 -21.89 28.55
N ASP A 173 32.01 -21.28 27.52
CA ASP A 173 33.45 -21.02 27.45
C ASP A 173 33.79 -19.65 28.06
N ILE A 174 32.79 -18.85 28.45
CA ILE A 174 32.99 -17.57 29.15
C ILE A 174 33.29 -17.88 30.62
N PRO A 175 34.44 -17.43 31.17
CA PRO A 175 34.78 -17.69 32.56
C PRO A 175 33.75 -17.15 33.54
N GLU A 176 33.58 -17.83 34.66
CA GLU A 176 32.68 -17.42 35.73
C GLU A 176 33.03 -16.00 36.22
N GLY A 177 32.01 -15.15 36.40
CA GLY A 177 32.18 -13.76 36.82
C GLY A 177 32.61 -12.77 35.72
N VAL A 178 32.94 -13.24 34.51
CA VAL A 178 33.22 -12.36 33.36
C VAL A 178 31.94 -11.93 32.64
N GLY A 179 30.99 -12.86 32.47
CA GLY A 179 29.72 -12.63 31.78
C GLY A 179 28.77 -11.65 32.49
N GLY A 180 27.84 -11.06 31.73
CA GLY A 180 26.72 -10.27 32.27
C GLY A 180 27.01 -8.82 32.64
N GLY A 181 28.22 -8.32 32.39
CA GLY A 181 28.61 -6.94 32.65
C GLY A 181 29.41 -6.31 31.51
N VAL A 182 29.97 -5.12 31.78
CA VAL A 182 30.72 -4.30 30.81
C VAL A 182 31.93 -5.03 30.21
N MET A 183 32.54 -5.99 30.94
CA MET A 183 33.71 -6.74 30.46
C MET A 183 33.40 -7.60 29.22
N VAL A 184 32.15 -8.04 29.06
CA VAL A 184 31.67 -8.68 27.83
C VAL A 184 30.94 -7.66 26.97
N GLY A 185 30.00 -6.90 27.55
CA GLY A 185 29.10 -6.04 26.78
C GLY A 185 29.77 -4.88 26.03
N HIS A 186 30.81 -4.26 26.59
CA HIS A 186 31.55 -3.15 25.96
C HIS A 186 33.02 -3.50 25.68
N GLY A 187 33.37 -4.78 25.82
CA GLY A 187 34.68 -5.29 25.45
C GLY A 187 34.66 -5.89 24.05
N ALA A 188 35.85 -6.21 23.53
CA ALA A 188 36.01 -6.85 22.22
C ALA A 188 35.13 -8.11 22.08
N LEU A 189 35.00 -8.90 23.14
CA LEU A 189 34.18 -10.11 23.15
C LEU A 189 32.72 -9.83 22.71
N GLY A 190 32.12 -8.74 23.19
CA GLY A 190 30.76 -8.33 22.81
C GLY A 190 30.73 -7.57 21.49
N GLU A 191 31.39 -6.41 21.44
CA GLU A 191 31.26 -5.42 20.35
C GLU A 191 31.94 -5.87 19.04
N ASP A 192 32.99 -6.71 19.11
CA ASP A 192 33.74 -7.14 17.93
C ASP A 192 33.38 -8.57 17.49
N PHE A 193 33.03 -9.46 18.44
CA PHE A 193 32.78 -10.88 18.13
C PHE A 193 31.31 -11.29 18.27
N ILE A 194 30.75 -11.23 19.47
CA ILE A 194 29.44 -11.84 19.76
C ILE A 194 28.31 -11.08 19.09
N PHE A 195 28.17 -9.77 19.34
CA PHE A 195 27.03 -8.99 18.84
C PHE A 195 27.00 -8.89 17.32
N PRO A 196 28.07 -8.48 16.60
CA PRO A 196 28.04 -8.46 15.14
C PRO A 196 27.88 -9.86 14.55
N GLY A 197 28.57 -10.88 15.09
CA GLY A 197 28.46 -12.26 14.61
C GLY A 197 27.05 -12.85 14.77
N MET A 198 26.40 -12.60 15.91
CA MET A 198 25.02 -12.99 16.15
C MET A 198 24.04 -12.19 15.28
N ALA A 199 24.25 -10.87 15.12
CA ALA A 199 23.42 -10.02 14.27
C ALA A 199 23.41 -10.52 12.82
N GLU A 200 24.58 -10.81 12.24
CA GLU A 200 24.69 -11.28 10.86
C GLU A 200 24.06 -12.66 10.69
N LYS A 201 24.45 -13.64 11.50
CA LYS A 201 23.95 -15.01 11.39
C LYS A 201 22.45 -15.10 11.70
N GLY A 202 22.01 -14.46 12.78
CA GLY A 202 20.63 -14.50 13.23
C GLY A 202 19.67 -13.86 12.24
N ALA A 203 20.01 -12.69 11.71
CA ALA A 203 19.19 -12.05 10.68
C ALA A 203 19.11 -12.89 9.40
N ALA A 204 20.24 -13.46 8.93
CA ALA A 204 20.24 -14.32 7.75
C ALA A 204 19.36 -15.57 7.94
N ILE A 205 19.50 -16.26 9.09
CA ILE A 205 18.69 -17.44 9.43
C ILE A 205 17.21 -17.08 9.49
N GLY A 206 16.86 -16.01 10.23
CA GLY A 206 15.48 -15.57 10.39
C GLY A 206 14.84 -15.15 9.07
N THR A 207 15.55 -14.39 8.23
CA THR A 207 15.06 -13.96 6.92
C THR A 207 14.84 -15.14 5.99
N LYS A 208 15.78 -16.09 5.94
CA LYS A 208 15.62 -17.30 5.12
C LYS A 208 14.43 -18.14 5.60
N ALA A 209 14.28 -18.33 6.90
CA ALA A 209 13.15 -19.06 7.47
C ALA A 209 11.80 -18.43 7.10
N MET A 210 11.69 -17.10 7.06
CA MET A 210 10.49 -16.41 6.61
C MET A 210 10.20 -16.68 5.12
N MET A 211 11.22 -16.59 4.27
CA MET A 211 11.08 -16.87 2.83
C MET A 211 10.64 -18.32 2.59
N ASP A 212 11.27 -19.27 3.29
CA ASP A 212 10.95 -20.69 3.19
C ASP A 212 9.54 -20.99 3.72
N ALA A 213 9.13 -20.36 4.83
CA ALA A 213 7.78 -20.49 5.38
C ALA A 213 6.72 -19.91 4.45
N MET A 214 6.97 -18.77 3.80
CA MET A 214 6.06 -18.22 2.79
C MET A 214 5.92 -19.17 1.59
N SER A 215 7.05 -19.68 1.09
CA SER A 215 7.06 -20.67 0.00
C SER A 215 6.30 -21.94 0.39
N GLY A 216 6.54 -22.47 1.59
CA GLY A 216 5.84 -23.64 2.14
C GLY A 216 4.34 -23.43 2.30
N ALA A 217 3.91 -22.18 2.49
CA ALA A 217 2.50 -21.78 2.52
C ALA A 217 1.91 -21.46 1.13
N GLY A 218 2.61 -21.81 0.04
CA GLY A 218 2.15 -21.59 -1.33
C GLY A 218 2.10 -20.12 -1.74
N MET A 219 2.95 -19.27 -1.15
CA MET A 219 3.06 -17.85 -1.47
C MET A 219 4.43 -17.53 -2.07
N PRO A 220 4.52 -16.57 -3.00
CA PRO A 220 5.82 -16.01 -3.38
C PRO A 220 6.47 -15.34 -2.16
N SER A 221 7.80 -15.37 -2.09
CA SER A 221 8.54 -14.73 -1.00
C SER A 221 8.42 -13.21 -1.07
N GLN A 222 7.82 -12.61 -0.05
CA GLN A 222 7.81 -11.15 0.12
C GLN A 222 9.10 -10.74 0.83
N LYS A 223 10.04 -10.24 0.03
CA LYS A 223 11.42 -9.99 0.44
C LYS A 223 11.54 -8.97 1.58
N PHE A 224 10.75 -7.89 1.53
CA PHE A 224 10.78 -6.81 2.51
C PHE A 224 10.43 -7.28 3.94
N LEU A 225 9.26 -7.87 4.13
CA LEU A 225 8.77 -8.42 5.40
C LEU A 225 9.65 -9.58 5.86
N SER A 226 10.15 -10.42 4.95
CA SER A 226 11.09 -11.48 5.32
C SER A 226 12.39 -10.90 5.92
N ALA A 227 12.93 -9.86 5.29
CA ALA A 227 14.10 -9.14 5.82
C ALA A 227 13.79 -8.46 7.16
N LEU A 228 12.68 -7.72 7.22
CA LEU A 228 12.22 -7.01 8.41
C LEU A 228 12.02 -7.95 9.61
N PHE A 229 11.35 -9.09 9.39
CA PHE A 229 11.05 -10.05 10.46
C PHE A 229 12.31 -10.80 10.88
N GLY A 230 13.20 -11.15 9.94
CA GLY A 230 14.51 -11.73 10.28
C GLY A 230 15.35 -10.79 11.15
N ALA A 231 15.45 -9.51 10.78
CA ALA A 231 16.14 -8.50 11.57
C ALA A 231 15.48 -8.29 12.94
N ALA A 232 14.15 -8.12 13.00
CA ALA A 232 13.43 -7.96 14.25
C ALA A 232 13.62 -9.15 15.21
N ALA A 233 13.66 -10.39 14.68
CA ALA A 233 13.79 -11.61 15.48
C ALA A 233 15.12 -11.65 16.25
N ILE A 234 16.24 -11.36 15.55
CA ILE A 234 17.55 -11.35 16.21
C ILE A 234 17.69 -10.14 17.16
N LEU A 235 17.08 -9.00 16.83
CA LEU A 235 17.12 -7.80 17.67
C LEU A 235 16.32 -7.94 18.97
N GLU A 236 15.45 -8.95 19.12
CA GLU A 236 14.86 -9.31 20.42
C GLU A 236 15.86 -9.96 21.38
N ILE A 237 16.97 -10.50 20.86
CA ILE A 237 17.95 -11.30 21.62
C ILE A 237 19.21 -10.48 21.92
N ILE A 238 19.80 -9.86 20.90
CA ILE A 238 21.10 -9.17 21.03
C ILE A 238 20.93 -7.75 21.58
N HIS A 239 22.03 -7.13 22.05
CA HIS A 239 22.04 -5.72 22.39
C HIS A 239 21.96 -4.87 21.11
N PRO A 240 20.81 -4.25 20.77
CA PRO A 240 20.63 -3.61 19.47
C PRO A 240 21.35 -2.26 19.35
N ASP A 241 21.73 -1.67 20.49
CA ASP A 241 22.40 -0.38 20.58
C ASP A 241 23.92 -0.53 20.66
N ALA A 242 24.44 -1.76 20.78
CA ALA A 242 25.87 -1.98 20.86
C ALA A 242 26.54 -1.46 19.58
N ASP A 243 27.53 -0.59 19.79
CA ASP A 243 28.49 -0.24 18.77
C ASP A 243 29.24 -1.51 18.34
N VAL A 244 29.66 -1.52 17.08
CA VAL A 244 30.37 -2.64 16.49
C VAL A 244 31.73 -2.21 15.99
N ALA A 245 32.63 -3.17 15.81
CA ALA A 245 33.99 -2.95 15.30
C ALA A 245 34.02 -2.04 14.05
N GLU A 246 35.11 -1.28 13.90
CA GLU A 246 35.27 -0.29 12.81
C GLU A 246 35.18 -0.88 11.40
N GLU A 247 35.39 -2.19 11.24
CA GLU A 247 35.22 -2.91 9.96
C GLU A 247 33.77 -2.85 9.43
N TYR A 248 32.80 -2.66 10.31
CA TYR A 248 31.39 -2.49 9.96
C TYR A 248 31.05 -1.03 9.61
N GLY A 249 31.87 -0.09 10.08
CA GLY A 249 31.77 1.35 9.86
C GLY A 249 32.18 2.14 11.11
N PRO A 250 32.06 3.48 11.10
CA PRO A 250 32.58 4.32 12.18
C PRO A 250 31.94 3.98 13.53
N TYR A 251 32.78 3.80 14.56
CA TYR A 251 32.33 3.59 15.94
C TYR A 251 31.40 4.73 16.40
N GLY A 252 30.33 4.40 17.13
CA GLY A 252 29.29 5.36 17.52
C GLY A 252 28.28 5.71 16.42
N LYS A 253 28.44 5.17 15.20
CA LYS A 253 27.52 5.41 14.06
C LYS A 253 26.89 4.15 13.48
N VAL A 254 27.50 2.99 13.73
CA VAL A 254 27.03 1.68 13.28
C VAL A 254 26.77 0.82 14.49
N THR A 255 25.57 0.26 14.54
CA THR A 255 25.14 -0.59 15.65
C THR A 255 24.81 -1.99 15.16
N SER A 256 24.62 -2.91 16.10
CA SER A 256 24.11 -4.25 15.84
C SER A 256 22.79 -4.27 15.04
N ALA A 257 21.94 -3.24 15.17
CA ALA A 257 20.72 -3.10 14.36
C ALA A 257 21.01 -2.90 12.87
N PHE A 258 22.01 -2.08 12.53
CA PHE A 258 22.45 -1.91 11.15
C PHE A 258 23.03 -3.21 10.58
N VAL A 259 23.85 -3.91 11.37
CA VAL A 259 24.46 -5.19 10.95
C VAL A 259 23.39 -6.24 10.67
N ALA A 260 22.38 -6.36 11.54
CA ALA A 260 21.22 -7.22 11.33
C ALA A 260 20.46 -6.84 10.04
N GLY A 261 20.19 -5.55 9.84
CA GLY A 261 19.53 -5.05 8.64
C GLY A 261 20.32 -5.35 7.35
N ARG A 262 21.64 -5.14 7.36
CA ARG A 262 22.55 -5.43 6.25
C ARG A 262 22.52 -6.90 5.86
N SER A 263 22.58 -7.79 6.86
CA SER A 263 22.52 -9.24 6.63
C SER A 263 21.16 -9.66 6.05
N ALA A 264 20.06 -9.20 6.66
CA ALA A 264 18.70 -9.46 6.19
C ALA A 264 18.46 -9.00 4.74
N VAL A 265 18.94 -7.80 4.38
CA VAL A 265 18.85 -7.24 3.01
C VAL A 265 19.59 -8.13 2.00
N ARG A 266 20.81 -8.55 2.33
CA ARG A 266 21.61 -9.45 1.48
C ARG A 266 20.92 -10.81 1.31
N THR A 267 20.42 -11.40 2.40
CA THR A 267 19.71 -12.69 2.36
C THR A 267 18.43 -12.63 1.53
N ALA A 268 17.64 -11.56 1.67
CA ALA A 268 16.40 -11.39 0.91
C ALA A 268 16.63 -11.00 -0.57
N GLY A 269 17.85 -10.58 -0.93
CA GLY A 269 18.17 -10.05 -2.25
C GLY A 269 17.38 -8.77 -2.54
N LEU A 270 17.37 -7.85 -1.57
CA LEU A 270 16.86 -6.48 -1.69
C LEU A 270 17.98 -5.56 -2.22
N PRO A 271 17.64 -4.46 -2.91
CA PRO A 271 18.63 -3.49 -3.37
C PRO A 271 19.33 -2.82 -2.18
N GLU A 272 20.58 -2.38 -2.35
CA GLU A 272 21.34 -1.72 -1.28
C GLU A 272 20.80 -0.33 -0.93
N LYS A 273 20.22 0.34 -1.92
CA LYS A 273 19.65 1.68 -1.82
C LYS A 273 18.23 1.69 -2.36
N LEU A 274 17.42 2.56 -1.78
CA LEU A 274 16.06 2.85 -2.22
C LEU A 274 15.89 4.34 -2.48
N HIS A 275 15.02 4.67 -3.42
CA HIS A 275 14.75 6.06 -3.78
C HIS A 275 13.30 6.40 -3.49
N VAL A 276 13.09 7.42 -2.66
CA VAL A 276 11.74 7.93 -2.38
C VAL A 276 11.18 8.55 -3.66
N ARG A 277 9.99 8.11 -4.07
CA ARG A 277 9.26 8.65 -5.22
C ARG A 277 9.15 10.18 -5.12
N ILE A 278 9.34 10.86 -6.25
CA ILE A 278 9.29 12.32 -6.42
C ILE A 278 10.50 13.06 -5.81
N THR A 279 10.84 12.83 -4.54
CA THR A 279 11.93 13.57 -3.90
C THR A 279 13.31 13.05 -4.30
N GLY A 280 13.40 11.79 -4.76
CA GLY A 280 14.66 11.13 -5.08
C GLY A 280 15.55 10.89 -3.87
N LYS A 281 15.04 11.10 -2.64
CA LYS A 281 15.81 10.92 -1.41
C LYS A 281 16.29 9.47 -1.35
N GLU A 282 17.61 9.32 -1.32
CA GLU A 282 18.26 8.02 -1.19
C GLU A 282 18.17 7.54 0.27
N VAL A 283 17.81 6.27 0.45
CA VAL A 283 17.74 5.59 1.74
C VAL A 283 18.55 4.31 1.66
N GLU A 284 19.46 4.13 2.60
CA GLU A 284 20.21 2.89 2.76
C GLU A 284 19.27 1.78 3.27
N THR A 285 19.07 0.73 2.46
CA THR A 285 18.09 -0.33 2.76
C THR A 285 18.44 -1.08 4.04
N ALA A 286 19.73 -1.29 4.31
CA ALA A 286 20.20 -1.96 5.53
C ALA A 286 19.76 -1.19 6.79
N ARG A 287 19.92 0.13 6.78
CA ARG A 287 19.49 1.01 7.88
C ARG A 287 17.98 1.00 8.04
N LEU A 288 17.23 1.14 6.93
CA LEU A 288 15.76 1.07 6.94
C LEU A 288 15.27 -0.25 7.58
N ILE A 289 15.80 -1.40 7.15
CA ILE A 289 15.38 -2.71 7.67
C ILE A 289 15.76 -2.89 9.14
N GLY A 290 16.97 -2.51 9.54
CA GLY A 290 17.42 -2.58 10.92
C GLY A 290 16.56 -1.73 11.86
N ASP A 291 16.34 -0.47 11.50
CA ASP A 291 15.58 0.50 12.28
C ASP A 291 14.09 0.17 12.36
N LEU A 292 13.47 -0.24 11.24
CA LEU A 292 12.10 -0.74 11.27
C LEU A 292 12.00 -2.04 12.06
N GLY A 293 13.03 -2.89 12.05
CA GLY A 293 13.11 -4.09 12.86
C GLY A 293 13.09 -3.77 14.36
N LEU A 294 13.81 -2.73 14.79
CA LEU A 294 13.77 -2.20 16.16
C LEU A 294 12.38 -1.68 16.53
N ILE A 295 11.78 -0.89 15.64
CA ILE A 295 10.42 -0.38 15.85
C ILE A 295 9.45 -1.56 16.01
N LEU A 296 9.49 -2.52 15.10
CA LEU A 296 8.54 -3.63 15.05
C LEU A 296 8.60 -4.52 16.30
N LYS A 297 9.80 -4.85 16.80
CA LYS A 297 9.93 -5.68 18.00
C LYS A 297 9.40 -5.00 19.28
N ASP A 298 9.37 -3.67 19.30
CA ASP A 298 9.02 -2.89 20.50
C ASP A 298 7.59 -2.33 20.46
N ILE A 299 6.89 -2.41 19.32
CA ILE A 299 5.59 -1.74 19.08
C ILE A 299 4.38 -2.44 19.73
N GLY A 300 4.54 -3.71 20.12
CA GLY A 300 3.44 -4.57 20.56
C GLY A 300 3.06 -5.59 19.48
N GLY A 301 1.80 -6.03 19.48
CA GLY A 301 1.29 -7.03 18.53
C GLY A 301 0.37 -6.39 17.49
N PRO A 302 0.89 -5.76 16.42
CA PRO A 302 0.05 -5.23 15.35
C PRO A 302 -0.69 -6.37 14.65
N THR A 303 -1.86 -6.05 14.11
CA THR A 303 -2.71 -7.00 13.39
C THR A 303 -2.24 -7.17 11.95
N VAL A 304 -2.86 -8.11 11.23
CA VAL A 304 -2.65 -8.30 9.78
C VAL A 304 -2.86 -6.99 9.02
N ILE A 305 -3.91 -6.24 9.32
CA ILE A 305 -4.21 -4.97 8.63
C ILE A 305 -3.23 -3.87 9.04
N GLY A 306 -2.65 -3.93 10.25
CA GLY A 306 -1.54 -3.08 10.66
C GLY A 306 -0.28 -3.30 9.83
N ILE A 307 0.09 -4.57 9.60
CA ILE A 307 1.24 -4.93 8.76
C ILE A 307 0.96 -4.66 7.28
N MET A 308 -0.28 -4.82 6.81
CA MET A 308 -0.67 -4.35 5.47
C MET A 308 -0.51 -2.82 5.34
N ALA A 309 -0.90 -2.04 6.36
CA ALA A 309 -0.70 -0.60 6.35
C ALA A 309 0.79 -0.22 6.32
N LEU A 310 1.64 -0.98 7.03
CA LEU A 310 3.09 -0.84 6.95
C LEU A 310 3.60 -1.09 5.52
N ASP A 311 3.18 -2.18 4.86
CA ASP A 311 3.53 -2.44 3.45
C ASP A 311 3.13 -1.26 2.55
N GLU A 312 1.93 -0.70 2.74
CA GLU A 312 1.49 0.45 1.94
C GLU A 312 2.22 1.75 2.24
N ILE A 313 2.63 1.98 3.50
CA ILE A 313 3.49 3.13 3.87
C ILE A 313 4.84 3.03 3.14
N ILE A 314 5.42 1.83 3.05
CA ILE A 314 6.73 1.60 2.43
C ILE A 314 6.66 1.57 0.89
N SER A 315 5.47 1.53 0.29
CA SER A 315 5.29 1.66 -1.17
C SER A 315 5.83 2.96 -1.79
N VAL A 316 6.22 3.93 -0.95
CA VAL A 316 6.86 5.20 -1.32
C VAL A 316 8.16 5.05 -2.12
N PHE A 317 8.82 3.89 -2.07
CA PHE A 317 10.07 3.66 -2.78
C PHE A 317 9.86 3.24 -4.25
N GLU A 318 10.70 3.77 -5.14
CA GLU A 318 10.60 3.60 -6.59
C GLU A 318 10.81 2.16 -7.04
N GLU A 319 11.68 1.43 -6.34
CA GLU A 319 12.07 0.04 -6.60
C GLU A 319 10.91 -0.95 -6.40
N GLY A 320 9.82 -0.53 -5.74
CA GLY A 320 8.62 -1.37 -5.58
C GLY A 320 8.86 -2.60 -4.72
N ILE A 321 9.55 -2.45 -3.58
CA ILE A 321 9.93 -3.56 -2.71
C ILE A 321 8.76 -4.15 -1.90
N CYS A 322 7.70 -3.39 -1.68
CA CYS A 322 6.44 -3.83 -1.08
C CYS A 322 5.33 -2.79 -1.29
N GLY A 323 4.09 -3.20 -0.98
CA GLY A 323 2.88 -2.38 -1.14
C GLY A 323 2.50 -2.11 -2.60
N ALA A 324 1.21 -1.83 -2.82
CA ALA A 324 0.67 -1.52 -4.15
C ALA A 324 0.11 -0.09 -4.23
N GLY A 325 -0.06 0.57 -3.08
CA GLY A 325 -0.74 1.85 -2.90
C GLY A 325 -0.13 2.99 -3.70
N ALA A 326 1.18 2.96 -3.93
CA ALA A 326 1.88 3.88 -4.83
C ALA A 326 2.35 3.21 -6.15
N GLY A 327 1.94 1.97 -6.43
CA GLY A 327 2.28 1.22 -7.64
C GLY A 327 1.55 1.70 -8.90
N PRO A 328 1.89 1.12 -10.09
CA PRO A 328 1.26 1.48 -11.35
C PRO A 328 -0.15 0.88 -11.48
N VAL A 329 -0.40 -0.23 -10.78
CA VAL A 329 -1.70 -0.86 -10.61
C VAL A 329 -2.49 -0.12 -9.52
N ASN A 330 -3.78 0.11 -9.75
CA ASN A 330 -4.71 0.71 -8.81
C ASN A 330 -5.30 -0.37 -7.89
N PRO A 331 -4.91 -0.42 -6.61
CA PRO A 331 -5.46 -1.39 -5.67
C PRO A 331 -6.85 -0.95 -5.18
N PRO A 332 -7.58 -1.82 -4.45
CA PRO A 332 -8.78 -1.40 -3.73
C PRO A 332 -8.51 -0.18 -2.85
N LEU A 333 -9.52 0.67 -2.62
CA LEU A 333 -9.33 1.99 -1.98
C LEU A 333 -8.70 1.86 -0.59
N GLY A 334 -8.92 0.75 0.11
CA GLY A 334 -8.32 0.46 1.41
C GLY A 334 -6.78 0.37 1.41
N HIS A 335 -6.15 0.24 0.26
CA HIS A 335 -4.69 0.22 0.09
C HIS A 335 -4.12 1.57 -0.38
N VAL A 336 -4.98 2.54 -0.72
CA VAL A 336 -4.57 3.83 -1.28
C VAL A 336 -4.15 4.77 -0.14
N CYS A 337 -2.91 4.62 0.33
CA CYS A 337 -2.29 5.59 1.26
C CYS A 337 -0.83 5.96 0.91
N GLY A 338 -0.17 5.23 0.00
CA GLY A 338 1.21 5.53 -0.40
C GLY A 338 1.40 6.97 -0.90
N ASP A 339 0.46 7.50 -1.68
CA ASP A 339 0.52 8.90 -2.14
C ASP A 339 0.41 9.92 -1.00
N ALA A 340 -0.28 9.58 0.11
CA ALA A 340 -0.35 10.45 1.29
C ALA A 340 1.00 10.53 2.01
N VAL A 341 1.75 9.42 2.04
CA VAL A 341 3.09 9.38 2.61
C VAL A 341 4.08 10.11 1.69
N ILE A 342 3.98 9.94 0.37
CA ILE A 342 4.78 10.72 -0.59
C ILE A 342 4.48 12.22 -0.43
N ALA A 343 3.20 12.61 -0.32
CA ALA A 343 2.80 13.98 -0.09
C ALA A 343 3.40 14.55 1.21
N LEU A 344 3.33 13.79 2.31
CA LEU A 344 3.97 14.15 3.58
C LEU A 344 5.45 14.44 3.37
N MET A 345 6.20 13.52 2.75
CA MET A 345 7.64 13.67 2.56
C MET A 345 7.99 14.86 1.65
N CYS A 346 7.17 15.14 0.62
CA CYS A 346 7.35 16.29 -0.25
C CYS A 346 7.06 17.63 0.47
N LEU A 347 6.04 17.66 1.33
CA LEU A 347 5.66 18.85 2.11
C LEU A 347 6.70 19.24 3.19
N LEU A 348 7.63 18.35 3.49
CA LEU A 348 8.76 18.62 4.39
C LEU A 348 9.99 19.15 3.67
N GLN A 349 9.96 19.26 2.33
CA GLN A 349 11.03 19.91 1.57
C GLN A 349 10.92 21.43 1.67
N ASP A 350 12.07 22.12 1.70
CA ASP A 350 12.13 23.57 1.78
C ASP A 350 11.39 24.23 0.61
N GLY A 351 10.57 25.25 0.92
CA GLY A 351 9.79 25.99 -0.08
C GLY A 351 8.64 25.20 -0.72
N SER A 352 8.37 23.98 -0.27
CA SER A 352 7.22 23.20 -0.77
C SER A 352 5.89 23.82 -0.33
N THR A 353 4.89 23.70 -1.21
CA THR A 353 3.50 24.08 -0.91
C THR A 353 2.56 22.97 -1.31
N GLU A 354 1.34 23.00 -0.81
CA GLU A 354 0.29 22.05 -1.16
C GLU A 354 0.06 22.02 -2.69
N GLN A 355 0.17 23.17 -3.37
CA GLN A 355 0.05 23.26 -4.82
C GLN A 355 1.25 22.67 -5.57
N SER A 356 2.48 22.88 -5.09
CA SER A 356 3.66 22.30 -5.75
C SER A 356 3.66 20.78 -5.63
N VAL A 357 3.34 20.27 -4.44
CA VAL A 357 3.21 18.83 -4.16
C VAL A 357 2.04 18.24 -4.95
N ALA A 358 0.91 18.93 -5.04
CA ALA A 358 -0.24 18.48 -5.84
C ALA A 358 0.12 18.28 -7.32
N ARG A 359 0.91 19.19 -7.92
CA ARG A 359 1.36 19.05 -9.31
C ARG A 359 2.27 17.83 -9.47
N ALA A 360 3.27 17.68 -8.61
CA ALA A 360 4.20 16.56 -8.67
C ALA A 360 3.50 15.19 -8.54
N LEU A 361 2.53 15.07 -7.63
CA LEU A 361 1.72 13.86 -7.47
C LEU A 361 0.89 13.55 -8.72
N ARG A 362 0.27 14.57 -9.30
CA ARG A 362 -0.52 14.41 -10.53
C ARG A 362 0.36 13.97 -11.69
N ASP A 363 1.47 14.65 -11.92
CA ASP A 363 2.39 14.33 -13.03
C ASP A 363 2.93 12.90 -12.89
N ARG A 364 3.27 12.50 -11.66
CA ARG A 364 3.65 11.12 -11.35
C ARG A 364 2.55 10.14 -11.75
N ARG A 365 1.32 10.31 -11.27
CA ARG A 365 0.22 9.36 -11.55
C ARG A 365 -0.13 9.28 -13.03
N LEU A 366 -0.12 10.42 -13.73
CA LEU A 366 -0.34 10.46 -15.18
C LEU A 366 0.77 9.75 -15.96
N GLY A 367 2.02 9.83 -15.50
CA GLY A 367 3.16 9.17 -16.14
C GLY A 367 3.36 7.70 -15.76
N PHE A 368 2.77 7.24 -14.66
CA PHE A 368 3.12 5.95 -14.03
C PHE A 368 1.97 4.93 -13.98
N SER A 369 0.72 5.36 -13.84
CA SER A 369 -0.41 4.44 -13.66
C SER A 369 -0.90 3.82 -14.98
N PHE A 370 -1.40 2.58 -14.91
CA PHE A 370 -2.05 1.89 -16.04
C PHE A 370 -3.38 2.54 -16.39
N ASP A 371 -4.21 2.87 -15.39
CA ASP A 371 -5.38 3.75 -15.53
C ASP A 371 -5.19 4.99 -14.62
N PRO A 372 -4.66 6.10 -15.15
CA PRO A 372 -4.46 7.31 -14.36
C PRO A 372 -5.76 7.97 -13.89
N GLU A 373 -6.87 7.85 -14.63
CA GLU A 373 -8.12 8.46 -14.21
C GLU A 373 -8.68 7.76 -12.98
N THR A 374 -8.65 6.43 -12.97
CA THR A 374 -9.01 5.62 -11.81
C THR A 374 -8.11 5.89 -10.61
N ALA A 375 -6.79 6.03 -10.84
CA ALA A 375 -5.84 6.37 -9.77
C ALA A 375 -6.16 7.70 -9.09
N MET A 376 -6.40 8.74 -9.90
CA MET A 376 -6.71 10.08 -9.37
C MET A 376 -8.09 10.12 -8.72
N MET A 377 -9.07 9.37 -9.22
CA MET A 377 -10.37 9.23 -8.57
C MET A 377 -10.26 8.55 -7.21
N ALA A 378 -9.52 7.43 -7.12
CA ALA A 378 -9.31 6.72 -5.85
C ALA A 378 -8.60 7.62 -4.83
N MET A 379 -7.56 8.35 -5.25
CA MET A 379 -6.89 9.37 -4.42
C MET A 379 -7.88 10.42 -3.91
N ASN A 380 -8.76 10.94 -4.77
CA ASN A 380 -9.75 11.94 -4.37
C ASN A 380 -10.74 11.40 -3.34
N ILE A 381 -11.28 10.20 -3.58
CA ILE A 381 -12.26 9.57 -2.70
C ILE A 381 -11.65 9.37 -1.30
N VAL A 382 -10.44 8.80 -1.22
CA VAL A 382 -9.76 8.58 0.06
C VAL A 382 -9.43 9.89 0.75
N ALA A 383 -8.90 10.89 0.04
CA ALA A 383 -8.54 12.17 0.63
C ALA A 383 -9.77 12.91 1.18
N ARG A 384 -10.87 12.99 0.40
CA ARG A 384 -12.14 13.61 0.85
C ARG A 384 -12.81 12.82 1.97
N LYS A 385 -12.56 11.51 2.10
CA LYS A 385 -13.02 10.75 3.26
C LYS A 385 -12.15 10.99 4.49
N ALA A 386 -10.83 11.09 4.32
CA ALA A 386 -9.93 11.38 5.42
C ALA A 386 -10.18 12.75 6.07
N THR A 387 -10.68 13.75 5.32
CA THR A 387 -11.05 15.07 5.89
C THR A 387 -12.16 15.00 6.94
N GLN A 388 -12.97 13.93 6.96
CA GLN A 388 -13.99 13.71 7.99
C GLN A 388 -13.38 13.36 9.37
N ILE A 389 -12.15 12.84 9.38
CA ILE A 389 -11.39 12.54 10.60
C ILE A 389 -10.43 13.68 10.92
N CYS A 390 -9.56 14.00 9.96
CA CYS A 390 -8.50 14.99 10.15
C CYS A 390 -8.18 15.62 8.81
N THR A 391 -8.46 16.92 8.70
CA THR A 391 -8.03 17.75 7.57
C THR A 391 -6.67 18.36 7.87
N GLY A 392 -5.83 18.48 6.85
CA GLY A 392 -4.52 19.11 6.94
C GLY A 392 -3.80 19.19 5.59
N PRO A 393 -2.50 19.57 5.61
CA PRO A 393 -1.70 19.82 4.41
C PRO A 393 -1.66 18.66 3.41
N VAL A 394 -1.63 17.42 3.90
CA VAL A 394 -1.56 16.23 3.04
C VAL A 394 -2.88 16.01 2.31
N THR A 395 -4.01 16.04 3.02
CA THR A 395 -5.33 15.95 2.36
C THR A 395 -5.56 17.08 1.37
N GLU A 396 -5.10 18.29 1.68
CA GLU A 396 -5.21 19.44 0.77
C GLU A 396 -4.41 19.19 -0.52
N ALA A 397 -3.15 18.77 -0.42
CA ALA A 397 -2.33 18.44 -1.58
C ALA A 397 -2.94 17.31 -2.43
N LEU A 398 -3.47 16.25 -1.81
CA LEU A 398 -4.12 15.14 -2.52
C LEU A 398 -5.41 15.58 -3.24
N ILE A 399 -6.23 16.41 -2.60
CA ILE A 399 -7.47 16.93 -3.21
C ILE A 399 -7.13 17.88 -4.36
N LEU A 400 -6.18 18.80 -4.18
CA LEU A 400 -5.70 19.70 -5.22
C LEU A 400 -5.10 18.93 -6.40
N SER A 401 -4.36 17.84 -6.13
CA SER A 401 -3.79 16.96 -7.15
C SER A 401 -4.90 16.32 -7.99
N SER A 402 -5.89 15.72 -7.34
CA SER A 402 -6.89 14.85 -7.99
C SER A 402 -8.08 15.58 -8.60
N THR A 403 -8.51 16.70 -8.03
CA THR A 403 -9.77 17.37 -8.42
C THR A 403 -9.85 17.70 -9.92
N PRO A 404 -8.82 18.28 -10.57
CA PRO A 404 -8.92 18.59 -12.00
C PRO A 404 -9.13 17.35 -12.88
N MET A 405 -8.51 16.22 -12.49
CA MET A 405 -8.68 14.95 -13.20
C MET A 405 -10.05 14.34 -12.95
N VAL A 406 -10.56 14.41 -11.72
CA VAL A 406 -11.93 14.00 -11.37
C VAL A 406 -12.94 14.81 -12.18
N THR A 407 -12.85 16.14 -12.17
CA THR A 407 -13.75 17.01 -12.92
C THR A 407 -13.73 16.69 -14.42
N LYS A 408 -12.55 16.56 -15.02
CA LYS A 408 -12.40 16.18 -16.43
C LYS A 408 -13.04 14.82 -16.72
N ALA A 409 -12.75 13.81 -15.91
CA ALA A 409 -13.21 12.44 -16.10
C ALA A 409 -14.73 12.32 -15.99
N LEU A 410 -15.34 12.98 -15.00
CA LEU A 410 -16.79 12.99 -14.82
C LEU A 410 -17.49 13.77 -15.94
N HIS A 411 -16.97 14.94 -16.31
CA HIS A 411 -17.52 15.74 -17.40
C HIS A 411 -17.47 15.00 -18.74
N ALA A 412 -16.33 14.42 -19.09
CA ALA A 412 -16.16 13.70 -20.35
C ALA A 412 -17.15 12.52 -20.47
N ARG A 413 -17.33 11.76 -19.40
CA ARG A 413 -18.31 10.67 -19.35
C ARG A 413 -19.74 11.20 -19.43
N ALA A 414 -20.06 12.28 -18.72
CA ALA A 414 -21.41 12.84 -18.73
C ALA A 414 -21.79 13.38 -20.11
N ALA A 415 -20.88 14.13 -20.73
CA ALA A 415 -21.02 14.63 -22.10
C ALA A 415 -21.22 13.50 -23.10
N ARG A 416 -20.35 12.48 -23.06
CA ARG A 416 -20.48 11.30 -23.92
C ARG A 416 -21.80 10.58 -23.70
N SER A 417 -22.17 10.28 -22.45
CA SER A 417 -23.42 9.57 -22.16
C SER A 417 -24.63 10.35 -22.65
N TYR A 418 -24.64 11.67 -22.51
CA TYR A 418 -25.71 12.51 -23.04
C TYR A 418 -25.82 12.38 -24.56
N ASP A 419 -24.68 12.55 -25.26
CA ASP A 419 -24.64 12.53 -26.72
C ASP A 419 -25.04 11.14 -27.26
N ASP A 420 -24.55 10.06 -26.64
CA ASP A 420 -24.89 8.68 -26.99
C ASP A 420 -26.38 8.37 -26.76
N LEU A 421 -26.96 8.78 -25.63
CA LEU A 421 -28.40 8.63 -25.34
C LEU A 421 -29.27 9.41 -26.33
N MET A 422 -28.82 10.58 -26.79
CA MET A 422 -29.53 11.37 -27.80
C MET A 422 -29.51 10.69 -29.17
N THR A 423 -28.48 9.90 -29.48
CA THR A 423 -28.42 9.07 -30.71
C THR A 423 -29.18 7.76 -30.61
N GLY A 424 -29.80 7.47 -29.46
CA GLY A 424 -30.65 6.30 -29.25
C GLY A 424 -29.95 5.07 -28.66
N LYS A 425 -28.67 5.18 -28.25
CA LYS A 425 -28.00 4.10 -27.51
C LYS A 425 -28.63 3.93 -26.13
N SER A 426 -28.66 2.69 -25.64
CA SER A 426 -29.05 2.34 -24.27
C SER A 426 -27.95 2.64 -23.25
N VAL A 427 -28.30 2.69 -21.97
CA VAL A 427 -27.31 2.82 -20.88
C VAL A 427 -26.39 1.61 -20.89
N ALA A 428 -26.93 0.43 -21.16
CA ALA A 428 -26.14 -0.79 -21.25
C ALA A 428 -25.07 -0.74 -22.34
N GLU A 429 -25.38 -0.23 -23.54
CA GLU A 429 -24.41 -0.09 -24.63
C GLU A 429 -23.29 0.91 -24.28
N ILE A 430 -23.65 2.02 -23.63
CA ILE A 430 -22.67 3.04 -23.21
C ILE A 430 -21.69 2.47 -22.18
N VAL A 431 -22.19 1.75 -21.17
CA VAL A 431 -21.33 1.14 -20.13
C VAL A 431 -20.40 0.08 -20.71
N ARG A 432 -20.89 -0.77 -21.63
CA ARG A 432 -20.04 -1.78 -22.30
C ARG A 432 -18.91 -1.12 -23.08
N ALA A 433 -19.22 -0.09 -23.87
CA ALA A 433 -18.21 0.64 -24.62
C ALA A 433 -17.16 1.31 -23.71
N MET A 434 -17.57 1.82 -22.53
CA MET A 434 -16.63 2.36 -21.53
C MET A 434 -15.74 1.29 -20.89
N ASP A 435 -16.24 0.06 -20.70
CA ASP A 435 -15.44 -1.07 -20.21
C ASP A 435 -14.42 -1.54 -21.26
N GLU A 436 -14.82 -1.60 -22.54
CA GLU A 436 -13.94 -1.93 -23.66
C GLU A 436 -12.79 -0.92 -23.81
N GLU A 437 -13.10 0.38 -23.71
CA GLU A 437 -12.09 1.43 -23.74
C GLU A 437 -11.14 1.36 -22.55
N ARG A 438 -11.66 1.04 -21.36
CA ARG A 438 -10.83 0.84 -20.16
C ARG A 438 -9.89 -0.35 -20.35
N GLN A 439 -10.38 -1.47 -20.89
CA GLN A 439 -9.54 -2.63 -21.21
C GLN A 439 -8.40 -2.22 -22.15
N LEU A 440 -8.72 -1.57 -23.27
CA LEU A 440 -7.72 -1.16 -24.25
C LEU A 440 -6.68 -0.18 -23.66
N LEU A 441 -7.13 0.77 -22.83
CA LEU A 441 -6.25 1.72 -22.14
C LEU A 441 -5.23 0.99 -21.26
N VAL A 442 -5.72 0.06 -20.43
CA VAL A 442 -4.90 -0.69 -19.48
C VAL A 442 -3.95 -1.65 -20.20
N GLU A 443 -4.40 -2.34 -21.24
CA GLU A 443 -3.57 -3.19 -22.09
C GLU A 443 -2.43 -2.38 -22.74
N THR A 444 -2.76 -1.24 -23.33
CA THR A 444 -1.79 -0.36 -24.03
C THR A 444 -0.76 0.19 -23.05
N ARG A 445 -1.21 0.88 -22.00
CA ARG A 445 -0.31 1.55 -21.05
C ARG A 445 0.47 0.54 -20.20
N GLY A 446 -0.16 -0.56 -19.80
CA GLY A 446 0.50 -1.64 -19.07
C GLY A 446 1.60 -2.29 -19.90
N SER A 447 1.32 -2.59 -21.17
CA SER A 447 2.30 -3.16 -22.11
C SER A 447 3.48 -2.21 -22.35
N GLU A 448 3.22 -0.92 -22.59
CA GLU A 448 4.26 0.11 -22.75
C GLU A 448 5.14 0.25 -21.51
N PHE A 449 4.49 0.34 -20.33
CA PHE A 449 5.18 0.47 -19.05
C PHE A 449 6.09 -0.73 -18.77
N LEU A 450 5.55 -1.93 -18.86
CA LEU A 450 6.31 -3.15 -18.59
C LEU A 450 7.42 -3.34 -19.62
N SER A 451 7.18 -2.98 -20.88
CA SER A 451 8.22 -3.05 -21.92
C SER A 451 9.42 -2.19 -21.57
N LYS A 452 9.16 -0.94 -21.18
CA LYS A 452 10.20 0.00 -20.73
C LYS A 452 10.92 -0.51 -19.48
N ALA A 453 10.15 -0.97 -18.49
CA ALA A 453 10.71 -1.42 -17.21
C ALA A 453 11.56 -2.69 -17.31
N LYS A 454 11.24 -3.59 -18.26
CA LYS A 454 11.95 -4.85 -18.47
C LYS A 454 13.01 -4.78 -19.58
N GLY A 455 13.05 -3.71 -20.36
CA GLY A 455 13.94 -3.59 -21.52
C GLY A 455 13.67 -4.63 -22.61
N THR A 456 12.46 -5.17 -22.66
CA THR A 456 12.03 -6.17 -23.65
C THR A 456 10.61 -5.87 -24.10
N LYS A 457 10.23 -6.28 -25.32
CA LYS A 457 8.87 -6.06 -25.82
C LYS A 457 7.88 -6.89 -25.01
N ILE A 458 6.88 -6.23 -24.44
CA ILE A 458 5.74 -6.86 -23.77
C ILE A 458 4.47 -6.34 -24.41
N LYS A 459 3.58 -7.26 -24.82
CA LYS A 459 2.23 -6.93 -25.29
C LYS A 459 1.25 -7.91 -24.68
N VAL A 460 0.17 -7.41 -24.12
CA VAL A 460 -0.92 -8.22 -23.57
C VAL A 460 -2.22 -7.77 -24.20
N HIS A 461 -3.00 -8.73 -24.70
CA HIS A 461 -4.36 -8.50 -25.16
C HIS A 461 -5.28 -9.59 -24.60
N PHE A 462 -6.28 -9.20 -23.82
CA PHE A 462 -7.29 -10.13 -23.30
C PHE A 462 -8.32 -10.41 -24.39
N THR A 463 -8.26 -11.63 -24.93
CA THR A 463 -9.20 -12.12 -25.94
C THR A 463 -10.54 -12.52 -25.32
N ARG A 464 -10.56 -12.76 -24.00
CA ARG A 464 -11.77 -12.95 -23.21
C ARG A 464 -11.62 -12.40 -21.81
N ILE A 465 -12.64 -11.66 -21.38
CA ILE A 465 -12.90 -11.34 -19.97
C ILE A 465 -14.34 -11.80 -19.67
N GLY A 466 -14.52 -12.62 -18.64
CA GLY A 466 -15.82 -13.21 -18.32
C GLY A 466 -15.97 -13.58 -16.86
N LYS A 467 -17.22 -13.82 -16.44
CA LYS A 467 -17.60 -14.20 -15.08
C LYS A 467 -17.79 -15.71 -15.00
N GLY A 468 -17.54 -16.31 -13.83
CA GLY A 468 -17.87 -17.71 -13.56
C GLY A 468 -17.04 -18.72 -14.38
N ALA A 469 -15.71 -18.62 -14.32
CA ALA A 469 -14.81 -19.54 -15.01
C ALA A 469 -15.05 -21.02 -14.69
N ARG A 470 -15.42 -21.32 -13.44
CA ARG A 470 -15.48 -22.69 -12.90
C ARG A 470 -16.56 -22.90 -11.82
N ARG A 471 -17.08 -21.85 -11.19
CA ARG A 471 -18.05 -21.92 -10.09
C ARG A 471 -19.46 -21.56 -10.57
N SER A 472 -20.44 -22.33 -10.12
CA SER A 472 -21.88 -22.13 -10.42
C SER A 472 -22.63 -21.25 -9.41
N SER A 473 -21.94 -20.66 -8.42
CA SER A 473 -22.61 -19.85 -7.39
C SER A 473 -23.16 -18.55 -7.97
N LYS A 474 -24.27 -18.05 -7.40
CA LYS A 474 -24.86 -16.76 -7.80
C LYS A 474 -23.86 -15.60 -7.74
N MET A 475 -22.91 -15.65 -6.79
CA MET A 475 -21.89 -14.63 -6.63
C MET A 475 -20.87 -14.68 -7.79
N ALA A 476 -20.36 -15.87 -8.12
CA ALA A 476 -19.41 -16.07 -9.22
C ALA A 476 -20.02 -15.78 -10.60
N ALA A 477 -21.30 -16.15 -10.80
CA ALA A 477 -22.00 -15.87 -12.04
C ALA A 477 -22.29 -14.37 -12.26
N ARG A 478 -22.41 -13.59 -11.17
CA ARG A 478 -22.80 -12.18 -11.24
C ARG A 478 -21.63 -11.19 -11.27
N TRP A 479 -20.52 -11.52 -10.61
CA TRP A 479 -19.44 -10.58 -10.32
C TRP A 479 -18.10 -11.15 -10.77
N LEU A 480 -17.39 -10.38 -11.60
CA LEU A 480 -16.13 -10.78 -12.25
C LEU A 480 -15.07 -11.26 -11.26
N ALA A 481 -14.87 -10.51 -10.17
CA ALA A 481 -13.72 -10.73 -9.28
C ALA A 481 -13.76 -12.05 -8.48
N PHE A 482 -14.91 -12.72 -8.35
CA PHE A 482 -15.01 -13.93 -7.51
C PHE A 482 -14.70 -15.24 -8.24
N ASP A 483 -14.69 -15.22 -9.57
CA ASP A 483 -14.31 -16.37 -10.40
C ASP A 483 -14.06 -15.94 -11.86
N PRO A 484 -13.03 -15.12 -12.12
CA PRO A 484 -12.81 -14.52 -13.44
C PRO A 484 -12.37 -15.57 -14.47
N ALA A 485 -12.99 -15.52 -15.65
CA ALA A 485 -12.59 -16.26 -16.84
C ALA A 485 -11.76 -15.32 -17.73
N LEU A 486 -10.47 -15.62 -17.86
CA LEU A 486 -9.54 -14.81 -18.63
C LEU A 486 -8.82 -15.67 -19.66
N ASP A 487 -8.85 -15.22 -20.90
CA ASP A 487 -8.03 -15.72 -22.01
C ASP A 487 -7.25 -14.53 -22.57
N ALA A 488 -6.00 -14.74 -22.97
CA ALA A 488 -5.17 -13.66 -23.49
C ALA A 488 -4.07 -14.13 -24.45
N GLU A 489 -3.75 -13.25 -25.39
CA GLU A 489 -2.51 -13.29 -26.16
C GLU A 489 -1.44 -12.47 -25.42
N VAL A 490 -0.27 -13.08 -25.20
CA VAL A 490 0.85 -12.44 -24.51
C VAL A 490 2.11 -12.58 -25.33
N THR A 491 2.72 -11.45 -25.64
CA THR A 491 4.03 -11.34 -26.28
C THR A 491 5.09 -11.00 -25.25
N VAL A 492 6.21 -11.73 -25.24
CA VAL A 492 7.44 -11.39 -24.50
C VAL A 492 8.62 -11.55 -25.44
N GLY A 493 9.31 -10.45 -25.74
CA GLY A 493 10.32 -10.40 -26.80
C GLY A 493 9.68 -10.65 -28.17
N ASP A 494 10.16 -11.67 -28.87
CA ASP A 494 9.67 -12.08 -30.19
C ASP A 494 8.64 -13.21 -30.14
N GLU A 495 8.45 -13.82 -28.98
CA GLU A 495 7.51 -14.93 -28.79
C GLU A 495 6.13 -14.42 -28.39
N THR A 496 5.08 -14.98 -29.00
CA THR A 496 3.68 -14.73 -28.61
C THR A 496 2.99 -16.05 -28.37
N ILE A 497 2.32 -16.17 -27.23
CA ILE A 497 1.50 -17.33 -26.90
C ILE A 497 0.07 -16.91 -26.63
N HIS A 498 -0.86 -17.82 -26.92
CA HIS A 498 -2.28 -17.71 -26.53
C HIS A 498 -2.52 -18.61 -25.32
N MET A 499 -3.10 -18.04 -24.27
CA MET A 499 -3.40 -18.74 -23.02
C MET A 499 -4.90 -18.72 -22.77
N GLU A 500 -5.53 -19.90 -22.73
CA GLU A 500 -6.94 -20.09 -22.41
C GLU A 500 -7.12 -20.60 -20.97
N GLY A 501 -8.11 -20.08 -20.26
CA GLY A 501 -8.40 -20.45 -18.88
C GLY A 501 -7.28 -20.05 -17.92
N ILE A 502 -6.76 -18.83 -18.04
CA ILE A 502 -5.57 -18.36 -17.31
C ILE A 502 -5.71 -18.60 -15.79
N ILE A 503 -6.86 -18.22 -15.23
CA ILE A 503 -7.11 -18.25 -13.79
C ILE A 503 -7.37 -19.67 -13.28
N ASN A 504 -8.12 -20.48 -14.04
CA ASN A 504 -8.64 -21.77 -13.61
C ASN A 504 -7.80 -22.98 -14.07
N ALA A 505 -6.91 -22.81 -15.05
CA ALA A 505 -6.06 -23.86 -15.60
C ALA A 505 -4.58 -23.45 -15.65
N VAL A 506 -4.23 -22.39 -16.39
CA VAL A 506 -2.81 -22.09 -16.68
C VAL A 506 -2.00 -21.74 -15.43
N ILE A 507 -2.51 -20.86 -14.55
CA ILE A 507 -1.81 -20.51 -13.30
C ILE A 507 -1.62 -21.76 -12.41
N PRO A 508 -2.67 -22.57 -12.12
CA PRO A 508 -2.51 -23.83 -11.40
C PRO A 508 -1.50 -24.79 -12.02
N GLU A 509 -1.56 -25.01 -13.34
CA GLU A 509 -0.65 -25.90 -14.07
C GLU A 509 0.81 -25.47 -13.87
N VAL A 510 1.10 -24.19 -14.13
CA VAL A 510 2.45 -23.62 -13.98
C VAL A 510 2.95 -23.74 -12.55
N ALA A 511 2.09 -23.45 -11.56
CA ALA A 511 2.43 -23.57 -10.14
C ALA A 511 2.71 -25.03 -9.72
N GLN A 512 2.07 -26.01 -10.37
CA GLN A 512 2.33 -27.45 -10.18
C GLN A 512 3.53 -27.95 -11.00
N GLY A 513 4.21 -27.06 -11.72
CA GLY A 513 5.38 -27.37 -12.52
C GLY A 513 5.09 -27.96 -13.89
N ILE A 514 3.84 -27.85 -14.36
CA ILE A 514 3.40 -28.23 -15.70
C ILE A 514 3.49 -26.99 -16.60
N SER A 515 4.03 -27.13 -17.82
CA SER A 515 4.15 -26.02 -18.79
C SER A 515 4.89 -24.78 -18.24
N LYS A 516 6.01 -25.00 -17.52
CA LYS A 516 6.79 -23.94 -16.84
C LYS A 516 7.27 -22.83 -17.78
N GLU A 517 7.41 -23.12 -19.07
CA GLU A 517 7.74 -22.16 -20.12
C GLU A 517 6.72 -21.01 -20.22
N ARG A 518 5.49 -21.18 -19.72
CA ARG A 518 4.46 -20.12 -19.66
C ARG A 518 4.68 -19.10 -18.53
N ALA A 519 5.55 -19.38 -17.55
CA ALA A 519 5.73 -18.53 -16.37
C ALA A 519 6.18 -17.07 -16.68
N PRO A 520 7.08 -16.80 -17.65
CA PRO A 520 7.43 -15.43 -18.02
C PRO A 520 6.24 -14.64 -18.58
N PHE A 521 5.39 -15.28 -19.37
CA PHE A 521 4.17 -14.68 -19.93
C PHE A 521 3.13 -14.37 -18.85
N LEU A 522 2.94 -15.29 -17.89
CA LEU A 522 2.10 -15.01 -16.71
C LEU A 522 2.64 -13.83 -15.88
N THR A 523 3.96 -13.74 -15.72
CA THR A 523 4.62 -12.64 -15.01
C THR A 523 4.38 -11.29 -15.69
N ALA A 524 4.38 -11.27 -17.02
CA ALA A 524 4.06 -10.07 -17.81
C ALA A 524 2.57 -9.71 -17.77
N LEU A 525 1.67 -10.70 -17.79
CA LEU A 525 0.22 -10.52 -17.78
C LEU A 525 -0.34 -10.09 -16.42
N ALA A 526 0.19 -10.62 -15.31
CA ALA A 526 -0.42 -10.52 -13.99
C ALA A 526 -0.71 -9.08 -13.50
N PRO A 527 0.18 -8.08 -13.67
CA PRO A 527 -0.12 -6.70 -13.27
C PRO A 527 -1.28 -6.09 -14.06
N ILE A 528 -1.36 -6.36 -15.36
CA ILE A 528 -2.40 -5.82 -16.26
C ILE A 528 -3.74 -6.52 -15.96
N ALA A 529 -3.73 -7.83 -15.72
CA ALA A 529 -4.92 -8.56 -15.27
C ALA A 529 -5.42 -8.02 -13.93
N SER A 530 -4.51 -7.75 -12.98
CA SER A 530 -4.86 -7.23 -11.66
C SER A 530 -5.54 -5.86 -11.75
N GLU A 531 -5.05 -4.95 -12.60
CA GLU A 531 -5.70 -3.65 -12.84
C GLU A 531 -7.17 -3.81 -13.26
N LEU A 532 -7.45 -4.68 -14.24
CA LEU A 532 -8.81 -4.91 -14.73
C LEU A 532 -9.70 -5.62 -13.70
N LEU A 533 -9.17 -6.60 -12.99
CA LEU A 533 -9.94 -7.35 -11.99
C LEU A 533 -10.27 -6.51 -10.74
N LEU A 534 -9.47 -5.47 -10.46
CA LEU A 534 -9.65 -4.57 -9.32
C LEU A 534 -10.39 -3.28 -9.67
N ALA A 535 -10.55 -2.95 -10.96
CA ALA A 535 -11.15 -1.71 -11.46
C ALA A 535 -12.60 -1.46 -10.99
N GLY A 536 -13.29 -2.48 -10.48
CA GLY A 536 -14.60 -2.33 -9.84
C GLY A 536 -14.56 -1.40 -8.62
N ASN A 537 -13.38 -1.19 -8.00
CA ASN A 537 -13.17 -0.26 -6.90
C ASN A 537 -13.56 1.20 -7.24
N VAL A 538 -13.53 1.60 -8.53
CA VAL A 538 -13.96 2.93 -9.00
C VAL A 538 -14.98 2.78 -10.12
N ILE A 539 -16.21 3.22 -9.83
CA ILE A 539 -17.42 2.89 -10.61
C ILE A 539 -17.93 4.05 -11.47
N MET A 540 -17.10 5.05 -11.79
CA MET A 540 -17.53 6.23 -12.57
C MET A 540 -18.11 5.87 -13.95
N ASN A 541 -17.63 4.78 -14.58
CA ASN A 541 -18.17 4.24 -15.84
C ASN A 541 -19.59 3.64 -15.69
N VAL A 542 -20.08 3.45 -14.45
CA VAL A 542 -21.43 2.96 -14.16
C VAL A 542 -22.29 4.09 -13.61
N THR A 543 -21.79 4.82 -12.61
CA THR A 543 -22.52 5.90 -11.96
C THR A 543 -22.89 7.00 -12.97
N ILE A 544 -21.95 7.46 -13.80
CA ILE A 544 -22.23 8.61 -14.68
C ILE A 544 -23.27 8.30 -15.76
N PRO A 545 -23.20 7.20 -16.53
CA PRO A 545 -24.25 6.88 -17.50
C PRO A 545 -25.64 6.75 -16.87
N ALA A 546 -25.74 6.14 -15.67
CA ALA A 546 -27.01 6.02 -14.95
C ALA A 546 -27.57 7.40 -14.53
N VAL A 547 -26.71 8.26 -13.99
CA VAL A 547 -27.08 9.61 -13.55
C VAL A 547 -27.57 10.45 -14.72
N VAL A 548 -26.88 10.41 -15.87
CA VAL A 548 -27.26 11.18 -17.06
C VAL A 548 -28.60 10.70 -17.61
N ALA A 549 -28.81 9.38 -17.73
CA ALA A 549 -30.07 8.84 -18.23
C ALA A 549 -31.27 9.24 -17.37
N ALA A 550 -31.09 9.24 -16.04
CA ALA A 550 -32.10 9.71 -15.10
C ALA A 550 -32.35 11.21 -15.23
N ALA A 551 -31.30 12.04 -15.28
CA ALA A 551 -31.40 13.49 -15.45
C ALA A 551 -32.06 13.90 -16.77
N MET A 552 -31.92 13.09 -17.83
CA MET A 552 -32.61 13.30 -19.11
C MET A 552 -34.08 12.83 -19.10
N GLY A 553 -34.54 12.20 -18.02
CA GLY A 553 -35.88 11.60 -17.93
C GLY A 553 -36.08 10.39 -18.85
N LYS A 554 -34.98 9.77 -19.33
CA LYS A 554 -35.05 8.58 -20.20
C LYS A 554 -35.37 7.32 -19.43
N LEU A 555 -34.91 7.25 -18.18
CA LEU A 555 -35.16 6.17 -17.23
C LEU A 555 -35.37 6.79 -15.84
N ASN A 556 -36.04 6.07 -14.93
CA ASN A 556 -35.98 6.45 -13.51
C ASN A 556 -34.61 6.02 -12.90
N ALA A 557 -34.28 6.57 -11.73
CA ALA A 557 -32.98 6.35 -11.09
C ALA A 557 -32.66 4.87 -10.80
N SER A 558 -33.64 4.08 -10.34
CA SER A 558 -33.44 2.66 -10.02
C SER A 558 -33.17 1.84 -11.28
N ASP A 559 -33.94 2.07 -12.34
CA ASP A 559 -33.81 1.32 -13.59
C ASP A 559 -32.51 1.67 -14.31
N ALA A 560 -32.15 2.96 -14.37
CA ALA A 560 -30.87 3.41 -14.92
C ALA A 560 -29.68 2.79 -14.18
N ALA A 561 -29.70 2.78 -12.85
CA ALA A 561 -28.64 2.19 -12.03
C ALA A 561 -28.56 0.66 -12.18
N ASN A 562 -29.70 -0.02 -12.29
CA ASN A 562 -29.74 -1.46 -12.47
C ASN A 562 -29.22 -1.87 -13.87
N GLU A 563 -29.63 -1.14 -14.91
CA GLU A 563 -29.17 -1.37 -16.28
C GLU A 563 -27.66 -1.14 -16.38
N ALA A 564 -27.16 -0.02 -15.85
CA ALA A 564 -25.74 0.32 -15.87
C ALA A 564 -24.88 -0.74 -15.14
N GLN A 565 -25.28 -1.14 -13.92
CA GLN A 565 -24.55 -2.18 -13.18
C GLN A 565 -24.56 -3.53 -13.90
N SER A 566 -25.69 -3.90 -14.51
CA SER A 566 -25.81 -5.19 -15.19
C SER A 566 -24.95 -5.26 -16.45
N ALA A 567 -24.74 -4.12 -17.10
CA ALA A 567 -23.87 -4.00 -18.26
C ALA A 567 -22.37 -3.95 -17.92
N GLY A 568 -22.01 -3.43 -16.73
CA GLY A 568 -20.62 -3.37 -16.28
C GLY A 568 -20.04 -4.76 -16.00
N LEU A 569 -19.06 -5.17 -16.80
CA LEU A 569 -18.29 -6.40 -16.60
C LEU A 569 -17.07 -6.12 -15.72
N ILE A 570 -16.32 -5.09 -16.07
CA ILE A 570 -15.08 -4.65 -15.41
C ILE A 570 -15.43 -3.59 -14.36
N SER A 571 -16.10 -2.51 -14.76
CA SER A 571 -16.42 -1.38 -13.87
C SER A 571 -17.48 -1.71 -12.80
N ALA A 572 -18.19 -2.83 -12.93
CA ALA A 572 -19.04 -3.39 -11.89
C ALA A 572 -18.61 -4.83 -11.54
N GLY A 573 -17.30 -5.08 -11.47
CA GLY A 573 -16.74 -6.40 -11.19
C GLY A 573 -17.02 -6.95 -9.80
N ILE A 574 -17.43 -6.10 -8.84
CA ILE A 574 -17.77 -6.45 -7.46
C ILE A 574 -19.13 -5.84 -7.01
N PRO A 575 -19.76 -6.37 -5.95
CA PRO A 575 -21.07 -5.93 -5.49
C PRO A 575 -21.03 -4.54 -4.86
N GLY A 576 -22.09 -3.76 -5.08
CA GLY A 576 -22.31 -2.49 -4.36
C GLY A 576 -22.67 -1.31 -5.25
N THR A 577 -22.48 -1.42 -6.56
CA THR A 577 -22.59 -0.31 -7.52
C THR A 577 -24.00 0.27 -7.66
N LYS A 578 -25.05 -0.56 -7.73
CA LYS A 578 -26.43 -0.10 -8.00
C LYS A 578 -26.87 0.99 -7.02
N ALA A 579 -26.82 0.71 -5.72
CA ALA A 579 -27.30 1.64 -4.70
C ALA A 579 -26.55 2.99 -4.71
N LYS A 580 -25.29 2.97 -5.12
CA LYS A 580 -24.46 4.17 -5.25
C LYS A 580 -24.85 5.01 -6.47
N ALA A 581 -25.01 4.36 -7.62
CA ALA A 581 -25.44 5.01 -8.84
C ALA A 581 -26.88 5.55 -8.72
N GLU A 582 -27.78 4.81 -8.08
CA GLU A 582 -29.17 5.20 -7.84
C GLU A 582 -29.25 6.46 -6.95
N ALA A 583 -28.48 6.51 -5.85
CA ALA A 583 -28.45 7.68 -4.98
C ALA A 583 -27.95 8.94 -5.71
N ALA A 584 -26.89 8.82 -6.51
CA ALA A 584 -26.41 9.92 -7.34
C ALA A 584 -27.45 10.33 -8.39
N ALA A 585 -28.14 9.37 -9.02
CA ALA A 585 -29.14 9.65 -10.04
C ALA A 585 -30.35 10.40 -9.48
N LEU A 586 -30.82 10.05 -8.26
CA LEU A 586 -31.88 10.77 -7.57
C LEU A 586 -31.53 12.25 -7.36
N VAL A 587 -30.32 12.54 -6.89
CA VAL A 587 -29.86 13.93 -6.69
C VAL A 587 -29.83 14.70 -8.00
N ALA A 588 -29.42 14.07 -9.12
CA ALA A 588 -29.42 14.74 -10.41
C ALA A 588 -30.85 15.06 -10.90
N VAL A 589 -31.80 14.13 -10.71
CA VAL A 589 -33.21 14.36 -11.06
C VAL A 589 -33.80 15.52 -10.25
N GLU A 590 -33.55 15.55 -8.94
CA GLU A 590 -33.98 16.66 -8.08
C GLU A 590 -33.34 17.99 -8.52
N THR A 591 -32.05 17.97 -8.85
CA THR A 591 -31.33 19.16 -9.35
C THR A 591 -31.89 19.66 -10.67
N MET A 592 -32.36 18.78 -11.55
CA MET A 592 -32.99 19.16 -12.82
C MET A 592 -34.40 19.76 -12.65
N ALA A 593 -35.06 19.47 -11.53
CA ALA A 593 -36.40 19.98 -11.21
C ALA A 593 -36.37 21.37 -10.57
N LEU A 594 -35.22 21.78 -10.01
CA LEU A 594 -34.93 23.14 -9.55
C LEU A 594 -34.53 24.04 -10.72
#